data_AF-A0A3M9NEG9-F1
#
_entry.id   AF-A0A3M9NEG9-F1
#
_cell.length_a   1.000
_cell.length_b   1.000
_cell.length_c   1.000
_cell.angle_alpha   90.00
_cell.angle_beta   90.00
_cell.angle_gamma   90.00
#
_symmetry.space_group_name_H-M   'P 1'
#
loop_
_entity.id
_entity.type
_entity.pdbx_description
1 polymer ?
#
loop_
_entity_poly.entity_id
_entity_poly.type
_entity_poly.pdbx_seq_one_letter_code
_entity_poly.pdbx_strand_id
1 'polypeptide(L)'
;MTRINIFLFHKLNATGIKRFINHFLNQPFITYLNLKIMKKTLLNFKFIKQFLAVCTVVSIIAISCGKKDSAPPPPPADKTALQKAVDSAQKLQDNTVEGTKPGQYEAGTKAPLTTALGASKTVLSNDKATQADVNNTVAQLNAAITTYQGHLIQEIAAANLIGYWKMNGNANDSSGKGNDGTVKAGHAYFGAGLPTLTKDRFNRDNMAYHFDKGGNIEVPYKADLNPPAMSISIWAKWVSDGRALNTDTYTMVAMNRWNGYKFQLQSGHLPFYTVKVTKGTAVGDTTIYDRDDAGVAVPENEWHHLVVTFTSGVENFYIDGDLVKTWDSSTPNPVPGNAITLANPINFVIGQDLPTDKYTTTQDDFYVNWGGFWTGDLDDVMFYNIALTGPQVKSIYTNQKTE
;
A
#
# COMPACT_ATOMS: atom_id res chain seq x y z
N MET A 1 -40.16 7.24 -61.69
CA MET A 1 -41.05 6.08 -61.39
C MET A 1 -40.73 5.62 -59.96
N THR A 2 -41.36 6.20 -58.92
CA THR A 2 -42.54 5.67 -58.15
C THR A 2 -42.29 4.26 -57.59
N ARG A 3 -42.42 3.90 -56.30
CA ARG A 3 -43.26 4.31 -55.13
C ARG A 3 -42.49 3.97 -53.83
N ILE A 4 -42.41 4.78 -52.77
CA ILE A 4 -43.36 5.04 -51.65
C ILE A 4 -44.05 3.80 -51.08
N ASN A 5 -43.74 3.47 -49.81
CA ASN A 5 -44.72 3.01 -48.82
C ASN A 5 -44.33 3.46 -47.40
N ILE A 6 -45.33 3.99 -46.71
CA ILE A 6 -45.33 4.66 -45.40
C ILE A 6 -46.06 3.76 -44.40
N PHE A 7 -45.83 4.01 -43.10
CA PHE A 7 -46.62 3.70 -41.89
C PHE A 7 -46.13 2.49 -41.06
N LEU A 8 -46.07 2.53 -39.72
CA LEU A 8 -46.98 3.23 -38.79
C LEU A 8 -46.29 3.42 -37.41
N PHE A 9 -46.29 4.65 -36.87
CA PHE A 9 -46.00 4.99 -35.47
C PHE A 9 -47.19 4.59 -34.57
N HIS A 10 -46.96 4.12 -33.34
CA HIS A 10 -47.97 4.11 -32.27
C HIS A 10 -47.40 4.57 -30.91
N LYS A 11 -47.92 5.72 -30.49
CA LYS A 11 -48.12 6.29 -29.14
C LYS A 11 -47.54 5.54 -27.93
N LEU A 12 -46.64 6.20 -27.20
CA LEU A 12 -46.43 6.00 -25.76
C LEU A 12 -47.20 7.07 -24.99
N ASN A 13 -48.14 6.64 -24.14
CA ASN A 13 -48.93 7.51 -23.27
C ASN A 13 -48.42 7.43 -21.83
N ALA A 14 -48.34 8.59 -21.18
CA ALA A 14 -47.96 8.78 -19.79
C ALA A 14 -49.12 8.48 -18.83
N THR A 15 -48.91 7.62 -17.82
CA THR A 15 -49.54 7.70 -16.48
C THR A 15 -49.01 6.60 -15.56
N GLY A 16 -48.63 6.92 -14.31
CA GLY A 16 -48.32 5.88 -13.31
C GLY A 16 -47.49 6.28 -12.07
N ILE A 17 -47.67 7.48 -11.52
CA ILE A 17 -47.13 7.85 -10.19
C ILE A 17 -48.12 7.39 -9.11
N LYS A 18 -47.62 6.69 -8.09
CA LYS A 18 -48.22 6.34 -6.78
C LYS A 18 -49.34 5.29 -6.75
N ARG A 19 -48.99 4.07 -6.30
CA ARG A 19 -49.51 3.40 -5.08
C ARG A 19 -49.16 1.90 -5.14
N PHE A 20 -48.30 1.43 -4.24
CA PHE A 20 -48.63 0.32 -3.34
C PHE A 20 -47.60 0.25 -2.21
N ILE A 21 -48.01 0.83 -1.08
CA ILE A 21 -47.46 0.59 0.25
C ILE A 21 -48.12 -0.69 0.78
N ASN A 22 -47.35 -1.49 1.50
CA ASN A 22 -47.73 -2.66 2.32
C ASN A 22 -48.02 -3.97 1.59
N HIS A 23 -46.99 -4.81 1.42
CA HIS A 23 -46.96 -6.11 2.11
C HIS A 23 -45.55 -6.69 2.04
N PHE A 24 -44.79 -6.67 3.14
CA PHE A 24 -43.85 -7.72 3.56
C PHE A 24 -43.30 -7.35 4.95
N LEU A 25 -44.19 -7.42 5.94
CA LEU A 25 -43.84 -7.77 7.30
C LEU A 25 -43.76 -9.29 7.35
N ASN A 26 -42.56 -9.84 7.26
CA ASN A 26 -42.18 -11.14 7.83
C ASN A 26 -40.65 -11.25 7.81
N GLN A 27 -40.04 -10.75 8.89
CA GLN A 27 -38.68 -11.08 9.33
C GLN A 27 -38.77 -12.44 10.08
N PRO A 28 -37.71 -13.29 10.16
CA PRO A 28 -36.56 -12.95 11.00
C PRO A 28 -35.19 -13.51 10.57
N PHE A 29 -34.16 -13.06 11.29
CA PHE A 29 -32.75 -13.50 11.30
C PHE A 29 -31.85 -13.00 10.16
N ILE A 30 -31.32 -11.78 10.30
CA ILE A 30 -29.86 -11.55 10.48
C ILE A 30 -29.71 -10.28 11.34
N THR A 31 -29.60 -10.47 12.65
CA THR A 31 -29.06 -9.45 13.56
C THR A 31 -27.82 -10.04 14.19
N TYR A 32 -26.76 -9.22 14.27
CA TYR A 32 -25.50 -9.44 14.98
C TYR A 32 -24.41 -10.25 14.28
N LEU A 33 -23.64 -9.61 13.39
CA LEU A 33 -22.18 -9.77 13.46
C LEU A 33 -21.31 -8.58 13.01
N ASN A 34 -21.80 -7.61 12.23
CA ASN A 34 -20.91 -6.56 11.67
C ASN A 34 -21.12 -5.11 12.14
N LEU A 35 -21.83 -4.88 13.26
CA LEU A 35 -21.94 -3.53 13.84
C LEU A 35 -21.01 -3.25 15.04
N LYS A 36 -20.28 -4.26 15.53
CA LYS A 36 -19.41 -4.13 16.72
C LYS A 36 -18.00 -3.65 16.39
N ILE A 37 -17.53 -3.86 15.15
CA ILE A 37 -16.17 -3.46 14.73
C ILE A 37 -16.16 -2.01 14.22
N MET A 38 -17.13 -1.59 13.40
CA MET A 38 -17.25 -0.19 12.96
C MET A 38 -17.61 0.78 14.09
N LYS A 39 -18.32 0.34 15.14
CA LYS A 39 -18.54 1.19 16.32
C LYS A 39 -17.28 1.36 17.16
N LYS A 40 -16.31 0.43 17.15
CA LYS A 40 -15.07 0.57 17.93
C LYS A 40 -14.13 1.61 17.31
N THR A 41 -14.10 1.72 15.99
CA THR A 41 -13.27 2.73 15.29
C THR A 41 -13.98 4.09 15.19
N LEU A 42 -15.32 4.14 15.04
CA LEU A 42 -16.07 5.40 15.00
C LEU A 42 -16.44 5.97 16.38
N LEU A 43 -16.43 5.19 17.48
CA LEU A 43 -16.56 5.77 18.83
C LEU A 43 -15.32 6.56 19.24
N ASN A 44 -14.13 6.23 18.71
CA ASN A 44 -12.90 6.96 19.05
C ASN A 44 -12.72 8.27 18.27
N PHE A 45 -13.52 8.55 17.24
CA PHE A 45 -13.40 9.78 16.45
C PHE A 45 -14.46 10.84 16.72
N LYS A 46 -15.52 10.54 17.49
CA LYS A 46 -16.56 11.53 17.84
C LYS A 46 -16.22 12.42 19.03
N PHE A 47 -15.12 12.18 19.74
CA PHE A 47 -14.64 13.06 20.83
C PHE A 47 -13.56 14.07 20.40
N ILE A 48 -13.10 14.05 19.14
CA ILE A 48 -11.89 14.81 18.71
C ILE A 48 -12.25 16.08 17.90
N LYS A 49 -13.46 16.64 18.08
CA LYS A 49 -13.83 17.97 17.51
C LYS A 49 -14.34 18.98 18.54
N GLN A 50 -14.18 18.73 19.84
CA GLN A 50 -14.60 19.66 20.89
C GLN A 50 -13.54 20.04 21.92
N PHE A 51 -12.26 19.71 21.71
CA PHE A 51 -11.20 20.07 22.67
C PHE A 51 -10.28 21.22 22.23
N LEU A 52 -10.74 22.07 21.30
CA LEU A 52 -10.06 23.33 20.93
C LEU A 52 -10.73 24.58 21.52
N ALA A 53 -11.37 24.43 22.68
CA ALA A 53 -11.84 25.56 23.45
C ALA A 53 -11.85 25.19 24.94
N VAL A 54 -11.50 26.17 25.77
CA VAL A 54 -11.55 26.18 27.24
C VAL A 54 -10.28 25.68 27.93
N CYS A 55 -9.43 26.63 28.30
CA CYS A 55 -9.02 26.85 29.70
C CYS A 55 -8.27 28.18 29.85
N THR A 56 -8.95 29.30 29.60
CA THR A 56 -8.67 30.56 30.31
C THR A 56 -9.79 30.75 31.32
N VAL A 57 -9.63 30.16 32.51
CA VAL A 57 -10.45 30.53 33.67
C VAL A 57 -9.56 31.38 34.58
N VAL A 58 -9.71 32.69 34.45
CA VAL A 58 -9.31 33.63 35.49
C VAL A 58 -10.36 33.53 36.59
N SER A 59 -10.08 32.75 37.63
CA SER A 59 -10.91 32.72 38.84
C SER A 59 -10.54 33.88 39.75
N ILE A 60 -11.28 34.99 39.66
CA ILE A 60 -11.33 36.01 40.71
C ILE A 60 -12.23 35.45 41.82
N ILE A 61 -11.64 35.11 42.97
CA ILE A 61 -12.38 34.91 44.22
C ILE A 61 -11.95 36.02 45.18
N ALA A 62 -12.84 36.98 45.40
CA ALA A 62 -12.74 37.93 46.50
C ALA A 62 -13.47 37.33 47.71
N ILE A 63 -12.74 36.97 48.77
CA ILE A 63 -13.30 36.75 50.11
C ILE A 63 -12.46 37.54 51.12
N SER A 64 -13.10 38.60 51.63
CA SER A 64 -13.14 39.07 53.02
C SER A 64 -11.86 38.98 53.87
N CYS A 65 -11.32 40.15 54.21
CA CYS A 65 -10.37 40.33 55.30
C CYS A 65 -11.00 39.96 56.65
N GLY A 66 -10.41 38.99 57.36
CA GLY A 66 -10.77 38.64 58.72
C GLY A 66 -9.62 37.98 59.46
N LYS A 67 -8.75 38.82 60.04
CA LYS A 67 -7.72 38.53 61.06
C LYS A 67 -6.55 37.61 60.66
N LYS A 68 -5.36 38.10 61.02
CA LYS A 68 -4.04 37.51 60.77
C LYS A 68 -3.87 36.21 61.56
N ASP A 69 -3.98 35.09 60.87
CA ASP A 69 -3.10 33.95 61.08
C ASP A 69 -2.41 33.71 59.73
N SER A 70 -1.18 34.19 59.59
CA SER A 70 -0.39 33.94 58.38
C SER A 70 0.01 32.48 58.38
N ALA A 71 -0.89 31.62 57.88
CA ALA A 71 -0.54 30.27 57.48
C ALA A 71 0.72 30.37 56.60
N PRO A 72 1.74 29.52 56.81
CA PRO A 72 2.92 29.49 55.97
C PRO A 72 2.49 29.41 54.50
N PRO A 73 3.21 30.09 53.57
CA PRO A 73 2.97 29.90 52.15
C PRO A 73 2.90 28.41 51.84
N PRO A 74 1.91 27.95 51.04
CA PRO A 74 1.86 26.55 50.65
C PRO A 74 3.21 26.13 50.05
N PRO A 75 3.68 24.91 50.31
CA PRO A 75 4.96 24.45 49.81
C PRO A 75 5.02 24.58 48.28
N PRO A 76 6.19 24.92 47.70
CA PRO A 76 6.37 24.98 46.26
C PRO A 76 5.92 23.67 45.58
N ALA A 77 5.33 23.77 44.39
CA ALA A 77 4.91 22.58 43.65
C ALA A 77 6.11 21.71 43.23
N ASP A 78 5.97 20.39 43.34
CA ASP A 78 6.95 19.43 42.82
C ASP A 78 6.75 19.28 41.30
N LYS A 79 7.75 19.76 40.55
CA LYS A 79 7.77 19.79 39.08
C LYS A 79 8.57 18.64 38.46
N THR A 80 9.06 17.69 39.26
CA THR A 80 9.94 16.61 38.78
C THR A 80 9.30 15.78 37.66
N ALA A 81 8.02 15.43 37.81
CA ALA A 81 7.29 14.68 36.78
C ALA A 81 7.07 15.50 35.49
N LEU A 82 6.83 16.80 35.63
CA LEU A 82 6.66 17.71 34.49
C LEU A 82 7.96 17.88 33.71
N GLN A 83 9.09 18.05 34.40
CA GLN A 83 10.41 18.10 33.76
C GLN A 83 10.66 16.84 32.94
N LYS A 84 10.45 15.64 33.51
CA LYS A 84 10.61 14.37 32.79
C LYS A 84 9.73 14.25 31.55
N ALA A 85 8.48 14.72 31.64
CA ALA A 85 7.56 14.71 30.49
C ALA A 85 8.01 15.70 29.40
N VAL A 86 8.48 16.90 29.79
CA VAL A 86 9.06 17.89 28.87
C VAL A 86 10.29 17.32 28.15
N ASP A 87 11.20 16.68 28.87
CA ASP A 87 12.39 16.06 28.29
C ASP A 87 12.02 14.95 27.31
N SER A 88 11.03 14.12 27.65
CA SER A 88 10.53 13.04 26.80
C SER A 88 9.89 13.57 25.52
N ALA A 89 9.04 14.61 25.62
CA ALA A 89 8.41 15.27 24.48
C ALA A 89 9.44 15.96 23.58
N GLN A 90 10.41 16.67 24.16
CA GLN A 90 11.48 17.33 23.40
C GLN A 90 12.32 16.29 22.64
N LYS A 91 12.76 15.23 23.34
CA LYS A 91 13.49 14.13 22.70
C LYS A 91 12.69 13.48 21.57
N LEU A 92 11.39 13.27 21.77
CA LEU A 92 10.52 12.72 20.73
C LEU A 92 10.45 13.68 19.53
N GLN A 93 10.26 14.98 19.78
CA GLN A 93 10.22 15.99 18.71
C GLN A 93 11.54 16.08 17.94
N ASP A 94 12.68 16.03 18.62
CA ASP A 94 13.99 16.24 17.99
C ASP A 94 14.44 15.03 17.15
N ASN A 95 13.97 13.83 17.51
CA ASN A 95 14.38 12.57 16.85
C ASN A 95 13.37 12.04 15.83
N THR A 96 12.30 12.77 15.54
CA THR A 96 11.28 12.33 14.58
C THR A 96 11.11 13.29 13.42
N VAL A 97 10.76 12.74 12.27
CA VAL A 97 10.43 13.48 11.05
C VAL A 97 8.97 13.21 10.69
N GLU A 98 8.30 14.25 10.20
CA GLU A 98 6.99 14.13 9.60
C GLU A 98 7.09 13.82 8.11
N GLY A 99 6.15 13.04 7.60
CA GLY A 99 6.05 12.71 6.19
C GLY A 99 5.01 11.62 5.94
N THR A 100 5.27 10.77 4.96
CA THR A 100 4.33 9.75 4.47
C THR A 100 4.90 8.34 4.49
N LYS A 101 6.19 8.18 4.80
CA LYS A 101 6.86 6.87 4.75
C LYS A 101 6.78 6.13 6.08
N PRO A 102 6.77 4.78 6.07
CA PRO A 102 6.95 3.99 7.27
C PRO A 102 8.15 4.44 8.11
N GLY A 103 7.94 4.57 9.42
CA GLY A 103 8.93 5.11 10.36
C GLY A 103 8.89 6.64 10.54
N GLN A 104 8.14 7.36 9.70
CA GLN A 104 7.83 8.79 9.89
C GLN A 104 6.49 8.97 10.61
N TYR A 105 6.23 10.20 11.04
CA TYR A 105 4.95 10.59 11.62
C TYR A 105 4.08 11.30 10.57
N GLU A 106 2.77 11.10 10.62
CA GLU A 106 1.85 11.79 9.69
C GLU A 106 2.06 13.31 9.72
N ALA A 107 2.08 13.94 8.55
CA ALA A 107 2.34 15.38 8.42
C ALA A 107 1.32 16.24 9.20
N GLY A 108 1.82 17.21 9.97
CA GLY A 108 1.04 18.13 10.79
C GLY A 108 0.73 17.64 12.22
N THR A 109 1.04 16.40 12.55
CA THR A 109 0.77 15.80 13.88
C THR A 109 1.77 16.21 14.96
N LYS A 110 2.94 16.76 14.57
CA LYS A 110 3.97 17.31 15.46
C LYS A 110 3.57 18.68 16.04
N ALA A 111 2.72 19.43 15.35
CA ALA A 111 2.29 20.76 15.79
C ALA A 111 1.49 20.73 17.13
N PRO A 112 0.51 19.83 17.34
CA PRO A 112 -0.13 19.63 18.64
C PRO A 112 0.85 19.31 19.78
N LEU A 113 1.84 18.43 19.54
CA LEU A 113 2.87 18.09 20.53
C LEU A 113 3.72 19.32 20.87
N THR A 114 4.13 20.09 19.86
CA THR A 114 4.90 21.33 20.03
C THR A 114 4.14 22.35 20.89
N THR A 115 2.82 22.46 20.69
CA THR A 115 1.96 23.36 21.45
C THR A 115 1.85 22.92 22.92
N ALA A 116 1.61 21.63 23.17
CA ALA A 116 1.58 21.07 24.52
C ALA A 116 2.93 21.23 25.24
N LEU A 117 4.04 21.04 24.53
CA LEU A 117 5.39 21.23 25.04
C LEU A 117 5.65 22.70 25.43
N GLY A 118 5.23 23.66 24.60
CA GLY A 118 5.32 25.08 24.92
C GLY A 118 4.53 25.46 26.18
N ALA A 119 3.27 25.02 26.27
CA ALA A 119 2.45 25.23 27.47
C ALA A 119 3.09 24.60 28.73
N SER A 120 3.68 23.42 28.58
CA SER A 120 4.35 22.71 29.66
C SER A 120 5.59 23.42 30.17
N LYS A 121 6.40 23.99 29.27
CA LYS A 121 7.56 24.83 29.62
C LYS A 121 7.15 26.08 30.39
N THR A 122 6.02 26.70 30.03
CA THR A 122 5.47 27.86 30.76
C THR A 122 5.09 27.51 32.21
N VAL A 123 4.44 26.37 32.45
CA VAL A 123 4.09 25.93 33.82
C VAL A 123 5.34 25.54 34.61
N LEU A 124 6.30 24.90 33.94
CA LEU A 124 7.59 24.52 34.51
C LEU A 124 8.38 25.76 35.00
N SER A 125 8.41 26.86 34.24
CA SER A 125 9.10 28.10 34.63
C SER A 125 8.29 29.03 35.55
N ASN A 126 7.02 28.72 35.84
CA ASN A 126 6.16 29.57 36.66
C ASN A 126 6.31 29.24 38.15
N ASP A 127 6.96 30.10 38.92
CA ASP A 127 7.16 29.92 40.38
C ASP A 127 5.85 29.94 41.19
N LYS A 128 4.75 30.40 40.60
CA LYS A 128 3.41 30.45 41.20
C LYS A 128 2.51 29.28 40.79
N ALA A 129 3.00 28.33 39.99
CA ALA A 129 2.21 27.17 39.57
C ALA A 129 1.80 26.33 40.79
N THR A 130 0.54 25.95 40.86
CA THR A 130 0.04 25.04 41.90
C THR A 130 0.36 23.60 41.55
N GLN A 131 0.33 22.69 42.53
CA GLN A 131 0.48 21.26 42.26
C GLN A 131 -0.61 20.73 41.31
N ALA A 132 -1.82 21.30 41.38
CA ALA A 132 -2.90 20.97 40.46
C ALA A 132 -2.55 21.39 39.02
N ASP A 133 -1.99 22.59 38.81
CA ASP A 133 -1.52 23.03 37.50
C ASP A 133 -0.43 22.09 36.95
N VAL A 134 0.53 21.71 37.79
CA VAL A 134 1.61 20.79 37.41
C VAL A 134 1.04 19.42 37.02
N ASN A 135 0.19 18.82 37.85
CA ASN A 135 -0.39 17.51 37.60
C ASN A 135 -1.27 17.49 36.33
N ASN A 136 -2.10 18.53 36.14
CA ASN A 136 -2.91 18.67 34.94
C ASN A 136 -2.02 18.81 33.70
N THR A 137 -0.96 19.61 33.78
CA THR A 137 -0.01 19.80 32.67
C THR A 137 0.73 18.52 32.31
N VAL A 138 1.17 17.74 33.31
CA VAL A 138 1.75 16.41 33.10
C VAL A 138 0.79 15.49 32.34
N ALA A 139 -0.47 15.44 32.76
CA ALA A 139 -1.49 14.61 32.10
C ALA A 139 -1.71 15.04 30.64
N GLN A 140 -1.81 16.35 30.38
CA GLN A 140 -2.00 16.88 29.03
C GLN A 140 -0.78 16.61 28.13
N LEU A 141 0.44 16.82 28.62
CA LEU A 141 1.64 16.55 27.84
C LEU A 141 1.79 15.07 27.52
N ASN A 142 1.53 14.18 28.49
CA ASN A 142 1.58 12.73 28.25
C ASN A 142 0.51 12.26 27.25
N ALA A 143 -0.68 12.86 27.27
CA ALA A 143 -1.72 12.60 26.27
C ALA A 143 -1.27 13.06 24.86
N ALA A 144 -0.63 14.23 24.76
CA ALA A 144 -0.07 14.73 23.50
C ALA A 144 1.07 13.85 22.97
N ILE A 145 1.98 13.39 23.85
CA ILE A 145 3.03 12.41 23.51
C ILE A 145 2.40 11.13 22.95
N THR A 146 1.41 10.57 23.67
CA THR A 146 0.74 9.32 23.27
C THR A 146 0.02 9.47 21.93
N THR A 147 -0.66 10.59 21.73
CA THR A 147 -1.35 10.90 20.47
C THR A 147 -0.34 10.98 19.33
N TYR A 148 0.73 11.74 19.51
CA TYR A 148 1.79 11.85 18.50
C TYR A 148 2.40 10.49 18.19
N GLN A 149 2.74 9.68 19.21
CA GLN A 149 3.23 8.31 19.03
C GLN A 149 2.29 7.42 18.20
N GLY A 150 0.98 7.61 18.34
CA GLY A 150 -0.04 6.90 17.57
C GLY A 150 -0.09 7.27 16.09
N HIS A 151 0.51 8.40 15.68
CA HIS A 151 0.62 8.83 14.28
C HIS A 151 1.89 8.30 13.58
N LEU A 152 2.62 7.36 14.20
CA LEU A 152 3.74 6.69 13.56
C LEU A 152 3.24 5.80 12.42
N ILE A 153 3.64 6.12 11.20
CA ILE A 153 3.29 5.36 10.00
C ILE A 153 3.98 4.00 10.07
N GLN A 154 3.19 2.93 10.04
CA GLN A 154 3.67 1.56 10.05
C GLN A 154 3.84 1.03 8.63
N GLU A 155 4.76 0.09 8.48
CA GLU A 155 4.88 -0.69 7.25
C GLU A 155 3.60 -1.52 7.04
N ILE A 156 3.05 -1.46 5.83
CA ILE A 156 1.76 -2.09 5.54
C ILE A 156 1.96 -3.60 5.49
N ALA A 157 1.22 -4.34 6.32
CA ALA A 157 1.31 -5.80 6.42
C ALA A 157 2.77 -6.32 6.61
N ALA A 158 3.56 -5.66 7.46
CA ALA A 158 4.98 -5.95 7.67
C ALA A 158 5.32 -7.45 7.90
N ALA A 159 4.46 -8.19 8.61
CA ALA A 159 4.66 -9.62 8.84
C ALA A 159 4.59 -10.47 7.56
N ASN A 160 3.91 -9.96 6.54
CA ASN A 160 3.64 -10.62 5.26
C ASN A 160 4.49 -10.06 4.11
N LEU A 161 5.23 -8.96 4.33
CA LEU A 161 6.19 -8.43 3.38
C LEU A 161 7.40 -9.37 3.32
N ILE A 162 7.55 -10.06 2.19
CA ILE A 162 8.61 -11.05 1.98
C ILE A 162 9.74 -10.55 1.08
N GLY A 163 9.55 -9.43 0.38
CA GLY A 163 10.60 -8.76 -0.37
C GLY A 163 10.26 -7.30 -0.58
N TYR A 164 11.24 -6.42 -0.42
CA TYR A 164 11.09 -4.99 -0.73
C TYR A 164 12.38 -4.46 -1.35
N TRP A 165 12.44 -4.40 -2.67
CA TRP A 165 13.56 -3.82 -3.41
C TRP A 165 13.26 -2.35 -3.66
N LYS A 166 13.73 -1.50 -2.74
CA LYS A 166 13.64 -0.03 -2.84
C LYS A 166 14.45 0.55 -4.00
N MET A 167 15.40 -0.22 -4.56
CA MET A 167 16.24 0.22 -5.68
C MET A 167 17.06 1.50 -5.42
N ASN A 168 17.24 1.89 -4.16
CA ASN A 168 18.05 3.02 -3.72
C ASN A 168 19.54 2.65 -3.75
N GLY A 169 20.14 2.76 -4.92
CA GLY A 169 21.58 2.54 -5.16
C GLY A 169 22.02 1.07 -5.23
N ASN A 170 21.14 0.11 -4.95
CA ASN A 170 21.43 -1.32 -5.01
C ASN A 170 20.16 -2.16 -5.16
N ALA A 171 20.35 -3.46 -5.43
CA ALA A 171 19.29 -4.45 -5.60
C ALA A 171 19.02 -5.26 -4.30
N ASN A 172 19.35 -4.74 -3.12
CA ASN A 172 19.19 -5.47 -1.86
C ASN A 172 17.73 -5.42 -1.37
N ASP A 173 17.34 -6.44 -0.62
CA ASP A 173 16.04 -6.52 0.02
C ASP A 173 15.99 -5.68 1.31
N SER A 174 15.08 -4.72 1.34
CA SER A 174 14.83 -3.82 2.47
C SER A 174 13.71 -4.29 3.40
N SER A 175 13.09 -5.46 3.14
CA SER A 175 12.03 -6.03 4.01
C SER A 175 12.58 -6.68 5.28
N GLY A 176 13.89 -6.97 5.30
CA GLY A 176 14.55 -7.70 6.38
C GLY A 176 14.48 -9.23 6.24
N LYS A 177 14.08 -9.76 5.07
CA LYS A 177 14.08 -11.21 4.78
C LYS A 177 15.37 -11.70 4.09
N GLY A 178 16.24 -10.78 3.70
CA GLY A 178 17.51 -11.09 3.03
C GLY A 178 17.29 -11.74 1.68
N ASN A 179 16.20 -11.38 0.98
CA ASN A 179 15.91 -11.78 -0.39
C ASN A 179 16.66 -10.85 -1.37
N ASP A 180 17.97 -10.70 -1.17
CA ASP A 180 18.79 -9.78 -1.95
C ASP A 180 18.86 -10.20 -3.43
N GLY A 181 18.75 -9.23 -4.32
CA GLY A 181 18.89 -9.40 -5.75
C GLY A 181 20.32 -9.17 -6.22
N THR A 182 20.68 -9.81 -7.33
CA THR A 182 21.93 -9.57 -8.06
C THR A 182 21.60 -9.05 -9.45
N VAL A 183 22.19 -7.91 -9.82
CA VAL A 183 22.10 -7.37 -11.19
C VAL A 183 22.79 -8.33 -12.16
N LYS A 184 22.10 -8.71 -13.23
CA LYS A 184 22.57 -9.65 -14.26
C LYS A 184 22.38 -9.06 -15.64
N ALA A 185 23.35 -9.36 -16.51
CA ALA A 185 23.22 -9.07 -17.93
C ALA A 185 22.12 -9.96 -18.53
N GLY A 186 21.40 -9.44 -19.50
CA GLY A 186 20.41 -10.19 -20.26
C GLY A 186 21.03 -11.22 -21.21
N HIS A 187 20.16 -12.07 -21.76
CA HIS A 187 20.60 -13.05 -22.75
C HIS A 187 21.11 -12.35 -24.02
N ALA A 188 22.14 -12.90 -24.67
CA ALA A 188 22.75 -12.31 -25.87
C ALA A 188 21.74 -12.08 -27.01
N TYR A 189 20.75 -12.97 -27.13
CA TYR A 189 19.64 -12.84 -28.07
C TYR A 189 18.85 -11.53 -27.91
N PHE A 190 18.74 -11.00 -26.69
CA PHE A 190 18.05 -9.75 -26.39
C PHE A 190 18.96 -8.51 -26.47
N GLY A 191 20.25 -8.70 -26.73
CA GLY A 191 21.25 -7.61 -26.77
C GLY A 191 22.09 -7.46 -25.50
N ALA A 192 21.96 -8.38 -24.52
CA ALA A 192 22.78 -8.45 -23.31
C ALA A 192 22.88 -7.15 -22.51
N GLY A 193 21.76 -6.45 -22.33
CA GLY A 193 21.69 -5.25 -21.50
C GLY A 193 21.97 -5.55 -20.03
N LEU A 194 22.38 -4.54 -19.27
CA LEU A 194 22.61 -4.61 -17.83
C LEU A 194 21.80 -3.50 -17.16
N PRO A 195 21.00 -3.78 -16.11
CA PRO A 195 20.26 -2.74 -15.43
C PRO A 195 21.19 -1.66 -14.87
N THR A 196 20.80 -0.40 -15.03
CA THR A 196 21.57 0.75 -14.54
C THR A 196 20.73 1.58 -13.59
N LEU A 197 21.35 2.14 -12.56
CA LEU A 197 20.70 3.09 -11.67
C LEU A 197 20.22 4.32 -12.47
N THR A 198 19.02 4.79 -12.14
CA THR A 198 18.37 5.94 -12.79
C THR A 198 17.63 6.79 -11.76
N LYS A 199 16.94 7.82 -12.24
CA LYS A 199 16.10 8.68 -11.40
C LYS A 199 14.78 8.00 -11.06
N ASP A 200 14.33 8.18 -9.83
CA ASP A 200 12.97 7.79 -9.42
C ASP A 200 11.90 8.78 -9.93
N ARG A 201 10.65 8.54 -9.53
CA ARG A 201 9.48 9.39 -9.78
C ARG A 201 9.57 10.82 -9.21
N PHE A 202 10.55 11.09 -8.35
CA PHE A 202 10.82 12.41 -7.77
C PHE A 202 12.07 13.06 -8.36
N ASN A 203 12.61 12.52 -9.46
CA ASN A 203 13.79 13.02 -10.14
C ASN A 203 15.07 12.96 -9.28
N ARG A 204 15.12 12.05 -8.29
CA ARG A 204 16.30 11.82 -7.44
C ARG A 204 17.20 10.77 -8.08
N ASP A 205 18.47 11.09 -8.25
CA ASP A 205 19.44 10.19 -8.90
C ASP A 205 19.68 8.91 -8.09
N ASN A 206 19.83 7.79 -8.80
CA ASN A 206 20.15 6.47 -8.26
C ASN A 206 19.11 5.90 -7.27
N MET A 207 17.84 6.25 -7.48
CA MET A 207 16.72 5.80 -6.64
C MET A 207 15.76 4.86 -7.38
N ALA A 208 16.13 4.40 -8.58
CA ALA A 208 15.40 3.42 -9.38
C ALA A 208 16.39 2.65 -10.27
N TYR A 209 15.94 1.59 -10.94
CA TYR A 209 16.70 0.92 -12.01
C TYR A 209 16.03 1.09 -13.37
N HIS A 210 16.83 1.41 -14.38
CA HIS A 210 16.49 1.29 -15.78
C HIS A 210 16.85 -0.11 -16.28
N PHE A 211 15.94 -0.74 -17.01
CA PHE A 211 16.11 -2.06 -17.64
C PHE A 211 15.92 -1.92 -19.14
N ASP A 212 16.75 -2.63 -19.89
CA ASP A 212 16.68 -2.75 -21.36
C ASP A 212 17.42 -4.04 -21.79
N LYS A 213 17.13 -4.55 -22.99
CA LYS A 213 17.85 -5.65 -23.65
C LYS A 213 18.04 -6.91 -22.79
N GLY A 214 17.00 -7.26 -22.03
CA GLY A 214 16.99 -8.43 -21.14
C GLY A 214 17.78 -8.26 -19.84
N GLY A 215 18.37 -7.09 -19.58
CA GLY A 215 18.99 -6.82 -18.29
C GLY A 215 17.98 -7.05 -17.15
N ASN A 216 18.41 -7.69 -16.06
CA ASN A 216 17.51 -8.10 -15.00
C ASN A 216 18.19 -8.16 -13.62
N ILE A 217 17.40 -8.30 -12.57
CA ILE A 217 17.84 -8.57 -11.22
C ILE A 217 17.34 -9.95 -10.82
N GLU A 218 18.24 -10.86 -10.46
CA GLU A 218 17.90 -12.20 -10.02
C GLU A 218 18.01 -12.33 -8.51
N VAL A 219 16.94 -12.82 -7.88
CA VAL A 219 16.86 -13.10 -6.45
C VAL A 219 16.87 -14.63 -6.27
N PRO A 220 17.84 -15.18 -5.52
CA PRO A 220 17.90 -16.61 -5.27
C PRO A 220 16.58 -17.17 -4.75
N TYR A 221 16.15 -18.30 -5.31
CA TYR A 221 14.91 -18.93 -4.86
C TYR A 221 14.92 -19.18 -3.36
N LYS A 222 13.81 -18.82 -2.72
CA LYS A 222 13.40 -19.28 -1.39
C LYS A 222 11.92 -19.63 -1.42
N ALA A 223 11.52 -20.57 -0.58
CA ALA A 223 10.15 -21.08 -0.58
C ALA A 223 9.11 -20.01 -0.21
N ASP A 224 9.49 -19.00 0.58
CA ASP A 224 8.63 -17.87 0.93
C ASP A 224 8.27 -17.01 -0.29
N LEU A 225 9.15 -16.89 -1.29
CA LEU A 225 8.90 -16.24 -2.59
C LEU A 225 7.95 -17.06 -3.49
N ASN A 226 7.55 -18.27 -3.11
CA ASN A 226 6.55 -19.06 -3.85
C ASN A 226 5.30 -19.35 -2.98
N PRO A 227 4.61 -18.32 -2.47
CA PRO A 227 3.46 -18.51 -1.62
C PRO A 227 2.21 -18.91 -2.43
N PRO A 228 1.20 -19.56 -1.80
CA PRO A 228 -0.04 -19.96 -2.47
C PRO A 228 -0.97 -18.78 -2.80
N ALA A 229 -0.80 -17.65 -2.10
CA ALA A 229 -1.47 -16.38 -2.30
C ALA A 229 -0.43 -15.27 -2.20
N MET A 230 -0.60 -14.18 -2.95
CA MET A 230 0.41 -13.12 -3.00
C MET A 230 -0.16 -11.76 -3.39
N SER A 231 0.65 -10.73 -3.14
CA SER A 231 0.50 -9.43 -3.79
C SER A 231 1.85 -8.96 -4.28
N ILE A 232 1.87 -8.40 -5.47
CA ILE A 232 3.07 -7.80 -6.07
C ILE A 232 2.71 -6.35 -6.35
N SER A 233 3.49 -5.42 -5.80
CA SER A 233 3.30 -3.97 -5.94
C SER A 233 4.57 -3.35 -6.49
N ILE A 234 4.45 -2.55 -7.54
CA ILE A 234 5.59 -2.02 -8.29
C ILE A 234 5.30 -0.59 -8.74
N TRP A 235 6.28 0.31 -8.63
CA TRP A 235 6.29 1.53 -9.43
C TRP A 235 6.98 1.24 -10.75
N ALA A 236 6.33 1.54 -11.86
CA ALA A 236 6.81 1.23 -13.20
C ALA A 236 6.62 2.41 -14.15
N LYS A 237 7.62 2.67 -14.98
CA LYS A 237 7.56 3.60 -16.11
C LYS A 237 8.11 2.91 -17.34
N TRP A 238 7.23 2.48 -18.23
CA TRP A 238 7.64 1.75 -19.43
C TRP A 238 7.98 2.71 -20.58
N VAL A 239 8.84 2.25 -21.48
CA VAL A 239 9.26 2.97 -22.67
C VAL A 239 9.17 2.03 -23.87
N SER A 240 8.67 2.53 -25.00
CA SER A 240 8.66 1.79 -26.25
C SER A 240 10.08 1.59 -26.77
N ASP A 241 10.37 0.36 -27.19
CA ASP A 241 11.68 -0.02 -27.73
C ASP A 241 11.60 -0.52 -29.18
N GLY A 242 10.43 -0.35 -29.80
CA GLY A 242 10.14 -0.80 -31.17
C GLY A 242 10.07 -2.31 -31.33
N ARG A 243 10.13 -3.11 -30.25
CA ARG A 243 9.86 -4.55 -30.33
C ARG A 243 8.40 -4.77 -30.72
N ALA A 244 8.18 -5.70 -31.66
CA ALA A 244 6.84 -6.15 -31.97
C ALA A 244 6.21 -6.74 -30.70
N LEU A 245 5.01 -6.26 -30.35
CA LEU A 245 4.22 -6.82 -29.26
C LEU A 245 3.89 -8.28 -29.57
N ASN A 246 4.67 -9.22 -29.06
CA ASN A 246 4.27 -10.61 -28.92
C ASN A 246 3.57 -10.81 -27.56
N THR A 247 3.10 -12.02 -27.28
CA THR A 247 2.32 -12.31 -26.07
C THR A 247 3.11 -12.19 -24.76
N ASP A 248 4.41 -11.91 -24.78
CA ASP A 248 5.25 -11.86 -23.57
C ASP A 248 6.07 -10.56 -23.46
N THR A 249 5.61 -9.45 -24.04
CA THR A 249 6.38 -8.19 -23.99
C THR A 249 6.25 -7.46 -22.65
N TYR A 250 7.34 -6.90 -22.09
CA TYR A 250 7.35 -6.06 -20.87
C TYR A 250 7.08 -6.78 -19.53
N THR A 251 7.85 -7.84 -19.24
CA THR A 251 7.80 -8.51 -17.93
C THR A 251 8.47 -7.69 -16.82
N MET A 252 7.69 -7.25 -15.84
CA MET A 252 8.19 -6.55 -14.66
C MET A 252 8.82 -7.49 -13.65
N VAL A 253 8.13 -8.59 -13.32
CA VAL A 253 8.66 -9.63 -12.42
C VAL A 253 8.15 -11.02 -12.81
N ALA A 254 8.92 -12.05 -12.49
CA ALA A 254 8.47 -13.42 -12.65
C ALA A 254 9.19 -14.39 -11.71
N MET A 255 8.54 -15.52 -11.49
CA MET A 255 9.16 -16.76 -11.09
C MET A 255 8.66 -17.84 -12.05
N ASN A 256 9.48 -18.21 -13.03
CA ASN A 256 9.19 -19.23 -14.05
C ASN A 256 7.95 -18.91 -14.92
N ARG A 257 8.16 -18.09 -15.96
CA ARG A 257 7.22 -17.57 -16.99
C ARG A 257 5.79 -18.12 -17.04
N TRP A 258 5.59 -19.45 -17.07
CA TRP A 258 4.26 -20.09 -17.11
C TRP A 258 4.03 -21.15 -16.03
N ASN A 259 5.10 -21.65 -15.42
CA ASN A 259 5.04 -22.75 -14.46
C ASN A 259 5.00 -22.25 -13.01
N GLY A 260 5.27 -20.97 -12.76
CA GLY A 260 5.07 -20.29 -11.48
C GLY A 260 4.13 -19.10 -11.63
N TYR A 261 4.66 -17.89 -11.57
CA TYR A 261 3.87 -16.67 -11.76
C TYR A 261 4.68 -15.58 -12.46
N LYS A 262 3.98 -14.62 -13.07
CA LYS A 262 4.57 -13.51 -13.82
C LYS A 262 3.64 -12.32 -13.84
N PHE A 263 4.16 -11.13 -13.56
CA PHE A 263 3.44 -9.87 -13.67
C PHE A 263 4.11 -9.00 -14.73
N GLN A 264 3.35 -8.62 -15.75
CA GLN A 264 3.83 -7.94 -16.94
C GLN A 264 2.83 -6.91 -17.45
N LEU A 265 3.21 -6.12 -18.44
CA LEU A 265 2.24 -5.53 -19.35
C LEU A 265 2.03 -6.48 -20.52
N GLN A 266 0.87 -6.54 -21.15
CA GLN A 266 0.64 -7.39 -22.34
C GLN A 266 -0.40 -6.74 -23.26
N SER A 267 -0.43 -7.13 -24.54
CA SER A 267 -1.52 -6.85 -25.50
C SER A 267 -2.08 -5.42 -25.39
N GLY A 268 -1.31 -4.43 -25.81
CA GLY A 268 -1.70 -3.02 -25.70
C GLY A 268 -1.29 -2.35 -24.38
N HIS A 269 -0.28 -2.91 -23.69
CA HIS A 269 0.30 -2.36 -22.45
C HIS A 269 -0.67 -2.37 -21.26
N LEU A 270 -1.52 -3.41 -21.19
CA LEU A 270 -2.40 -3.67 -20.05
C LEU A 270 -1.66 -4.45 -18.97
N PRO A 271 -1.84 -4.15 -17.67
CA PRO A 271 -1.37 -5.03 -16.60
C PRO A 271 -1.92 -6.44 -16.79
N PHE A 272 -1.03 -7.43 -16.77
CA PHE A 272 -1.33 -8.81 -17.04
C PHE A 272 -0.60 -9.73 -16.06
N TYR A 273 -1.35 -10.67 -15.49
CA TYR A 273 -0.82 -11.63 -14.54
C TYR A 273 -1.04 -13.05 -15.03
N THR A 274 0.06 -13.80 -15.05
CA THR A 274 0.09 -15.25 -15.26
C THR A 274 0.36 -15.92 -13.92
N VAL A 275 -0.38 -16.96 -13.60
CA VAL A 275 -0.09 -17.83 -12.46
C VAL A 275 -0.49 -19.27 -12.74
N LYS A 276 0.42 -20.20 -12.44
CA LYS A 276 0.16 -21.63 -12.44
C LYS A 276 -0.54 -21.99 -11.15
N VAL A 277 -1.73 -22.56 -11.27
CA VAL A 277 -2.65 -22.77 -10.16
C VAL A 277 -3.14 -24.21 -10.10
N THR A 278 -3.48 -24.66 -8.89
CA THR A 278 -4.22 -25.91 -8.72
C THR A 278 -5.59 -25.79 -9.37
N LYS A 279 -6.04 -26.85 -10.04
CA LYS A 279 -7.35 -26.97 -10.66
C LYS A 279 -8.09 -28.13 -9.99
N GLY A 280 -9.30 -27.88 -9.50
CA GLY A 280 -10.10 -28.92 -8.85
C GLY A 280 -9.44 -29.49 -7.59
N THR A 281 -9.79 -30.74 -7.25
CA THR A 281 -9.36 -31.40 -6.00
C THR A 281 -8.34 -32.53 -6.20
N ALA A 282 -8.05 -32.91 -7.45
CA ALA A 282 -7.11 -33.98 -7.76
C ALA A 282 -5.66 -33.50 -7.58
N VAL A 283 -4.82 -34.33 -6.96
CA VAL A 283 -3.39 -34.00 -6.78
C VAL A 283 -2.72 -33.87 -8.15
N GLY A 284 -2.03 -32.76 -8.38
CA GLY A 284 -1.30 -32.49 -9.62
C GLY A 284 -2.16 -31.96 -10.77
N ASP A 285 -3.48 -31.83 -10.59
CA ASP A 285 -4.32 -31.13 -11.56
C ASP A 285 -4.05 -29.63 -11.46
N THR A 286 -3.45 -29.07 -12.51
CA THR A 286 -3.01 -27.68 -12.56
C THR A 286 -3.34 -27.06 -13.90
N THR A 287 -3.49 -25.74 -13.91
CA THR A 287 -3.66 -24.97 -15.15
C THR A 287 -2.90 -23.66 -15.05
N ILE A 288 -2.60 -23.07 -16.19
CA ILE A 288 -2.18 -21.68 -16.27
C ILE A 288 -3.44 -20.82 -16.19
N TYR A 289 -3.39 -19.77 -15.38
CA TYR A 289 -4.42 -18.75 -15.27
C TYR A 289 -3.83 -17.41 -15.69
N ASP A 290 -4.40 -16.83 -16.72
CA ASP A 290 -3.86 -15.68 -17.45
C ASP A 290 -4.93 -14.60 -17.57
N ARG A 291 -4.71 -13.43 -16.99
CA ARG A 291 -5.68 -12.33 -17.00
C ARG A 291 -5.01 -10.99 -17.14
N ASP A 292 -5.68 -10.10 -17.87
CA ASP A 292 -5.42 -8.67 -17.84
C ASP A 292 -6.40 -7.94 -16.92
N ASP A 293 -6.18 -6.65 -16.72
CA ASP A 293 -7.14 -5.76 -16.06
C ASP A 293 -8.40 -5.48 -16.91
N ALA A 294 -8.45 -5.94 -18.17
CA ALA A 294 -9.46 -5.61 -19.18
C ALA A 294 -9.69 -4.09 -19.34
N GLY A 295 -8.66 -3.30 -19.05
CA GLY A 295 -8.71 -1.85 -18.97
C GLY A 295 -8.23 -1.16 -20.25
N VAL A 296 -7.57 -0.02 -20.04
CA VAL A 296 -6.89 0.75 -21.09
C VAL A 296 -5.39 0.72 -20.86
N ALA A 297 -4.63 0.95 -21.92
CA ALA A 297 -3.18 0.95 -21.89
C ALA A 297 -2.63 1.83 -20.76
N VAL A 298 -1.63 1.32 -20.02
CA VAL A 298 -0.83 2.16 -19.13
C VAL A 298 -0.07 3.17 -20.00
N PRO A 299 -0.17 4.48 -19.73
CA PRO A 299 0.57 5.50 -20.48
C PRO A 299 2.08 5.26 -20.52
N GLU A 300 2.68 5.47 -21.70
CA GLU A 300 4.12 5.39 -21.91
C GLU A 300 4.84 6.58 -21.26
N ASN A 301 6.06 6.38 -20.78
CA ASN A 301 6.91 7.43 -20.20
C ASN A 301 6.34 8.10 -18.93
N GLU A 302 5.34 7.49 -18.28
CA GLU A 302 4.76 7.94 -17.02
C GLU A 302 4.94 6.90 -15.91
N TRP A 303 5.21 7.37 -14.68
CA TRP A 303 5.29 6.50 -13.51
C TRP A 303 3.88 6.13 -13.05
N HIS A 304 3.58 4.84 -13.01
CA HIS A 304 2.35 4.31 -12.43
C HIS A 304 2.64 3.29 -11.34
N HIS A 305 1.79 3.28 -10.31
CA HIS A 305 1.82 2.25 -9.28
C HIS A 305 0.92 1.09 -9.71
N LEU A 306 1.52 -0.03 -10.06
CA LEU A 306 0.83 -1.23 -10.56
C LEU A 306 0.85 -2.31 -9.48
N VAL A 307 -0.33 -2.84 -9.17
CA VAL A 307 -0.47 -3.90 -8.15
C VAL A 307 -1.38 -5.01 -8.65
N VAL A 308 -0.94 -6.25 -8.46
CA VAL A 308 -1.81 -7.43 -8.53
C VAL A 308 -1.93 -8.05 -7.15
N THR A 309 -3.14 -8.43 -6.75
CA THR A 309 -3.38 -9.27 -5.56
C THR A 309 -4.04 -10.56 -6.01
N PHE A 310 -3.58 -11.68 -5.47
CA PHE A 310 -3.99 -13.01 -5.90
C PHE A 310 -4.21 -13.93 -4.70
N THR A 311 -5.36 -14.60 -4.68
CA THR A 311 -5.68 -15.71 -3.78
C THR A 311 -6.60 -16.69 -4.51
N SER A 312 -6.74 -17.91 -4.02
CA SER A 312 -7.74 -18.84 -4.56
C SER A 312 -9.13 -18.17 -4.63
N GLY A 313 -9.71 -18.17 -5.83
CA GLY A 313 -11.03 -17.62 -6.12
C GLY A 313 -11.09 -16.12 -6.44
N VAL A 314 -10.03 -15.33 -6.18
CA VAL A 314 -10.03 -13.88 -6.41
C VAL A 314 -8.66 -13.37 -6.84
N GLU A 315 -8.65 -12.61 -7.93
CA GLU A 315 -7.52 -11.81 -8.39
C GLU A 315 -7.98 -10.37 -8.61
N ASN A 316 -7.15 -9.39 -8.25
CA ASN A 316 -7.45 -7.98 -8.44
C ASN A 316 -6.25 -7.25 -9.06
N PHE A 317 -6.56 -6.27 -9.91
CA PHE A 317 -5.59 -5.30 -10.41
C PHE A 317 -5.89 -3.92 -9.86
N TYR A 318 -4.84 -3.19 -9.50
CA TYR A 318 -4.90 -1.80 -9.07
C TYR A 318 -3.91 -0.95 -9.85
N ILE A 319 -4.32 0.27 -10.17
CA ILE A 319 -3.48 1.30 -10.80
C ILE A 319 -3.59 2.55 -9.93
N ASP A 320 -2.47 3.13 -9.52
CA ASP A 320 -2.39 4.35 -8.70
C ASP A 320 -3.24 4.27 -7.41
N GLY A 321 -3.21 3.06 -6.84
CA GLY A 321 -3.91 2.68 -5.62
C GLY A 321 -5.42 2.43 -5.77
N ASP A 322 -6.00 2.61 -6.96
CA ASP A 322 -7.42 2.38 -7.22
C ASP A 322 -7.66 1.00 -7.83
N LEU A 323 -8.70 0.30 -7.37
CA LEU A 323 -9.11 -1.00 -7.91
C LEU A 323 -9.66 -0.80 -9.32
N VAL A 324 -9.01 -1.38 -10.33
CA VAL A 324 -9.45 -1.30 -11.73
C VAL A 324 -10.16 -2.56 -12.20
N LYS A 325 -9.83 -3.72 -11.61
CA LYS A 325 -10.41 -5.00 -12.00
C LYS A 325 -10.44 -6.01 -10.87
N THR A 326 -11.49 -6.81 -10.85
CA THR A 326 -11.61 -8.05 -10.06
C THR A 326 -11.98 -9.20 -10.98
N TRP A 327 -11.26 -10.31 -10.86
CA TRP A 327 -11.59 -11.62 -11.41
C TRP A 327 -11.98 -12.54 -10.27
N ASP A 328 -13.27 -12.87 -10.18
CA ASP A 328 -13.85 -13.70 -9.14
C ASP A 328 -14.94 -14.63 -9.70
N SER A 329 -15.70 -15.29 -8.82
CA SER A 329 -16.80 -16.18 -9.19
C SER A 329 -17.91 -15.56 -10.04
N SER A 330 -18.01 -14.23 -10.10
CA SER A 330 -18.97 -13.52 -10.94
C SER A 330 -18.47 -13.30 -12.38
N THR A 331 -17.18 -13.54 -12.63
CA THR A 331 -16.55 -13.36 -13.93
C THR A 331 -16.43 -14.67 -14.72
N PRO A 332 -16.37 -14.63 -16.07
CA PRO A 332 -16.07 -15.80 -16.87
C PRO A 332 -14.70 -16.38 -16.50
N ASN A 333 -14.62 -17.71 -16.36
CA ASN A 333 -13.39 -18.43 -16.00
C ASN A 333 -12.76 -17.85 -14.71
N PRO A 334 -13.37 -18.07 -13.53
CA PRO A 334 -12.86 -17.58 -12.26
C PRO A 334 -11.50 -18.22 -11.90
N VAL A 335 -10.78 -17.59 -10.97
CA VAL A 335 -9.53 -18.13 -10.42
C VAL A 335 -9.78 -19.53 -9.83
N PRO A 336 -9.18 -20.60 -10.36
CA PRO A 336 -9.59 -21.97 -10.05
C PRO A 336 -9.03 -22.51 -8.73
N GLY A 337 -7.97 -21.91 -8.18
CA GLY A 337 -7.30 -22.41 -6.98
C GLY A 337 -6.08 -21.58 -6.57
N ASN A 338 -5.27 -22.13 -5.66
CA ASN A 338 -4.05 -21.48 -5.18
C ASN A 338 -2.92 -21.57 -6.21
N ALA A 339 -1.95 -20.65 -6.11
CA ALA A 339 -0.69 -20.76 -6.83
C ALA A 339 0.03 -22.06 -6.41
N ILE A 340 0.65 -22.74 -7.37
CA ILE A 340 1.38 -23.98 -7.09
C ILE A 340 2.77 -23.68 -6.53
N THR A 341 3.32 -24.63 -5.78
CA THR A 341 4.76 -24.67 -5.48
C THR A 341 5.50 -25.25 -6.68
N LEU A 342 6.58 -24.59 -7.11
CA LEU A 342 7.44 -25.08 -8.18
C LEU A 342 8.06 -26.42 -7.82
N ALA A 343 7.88 -27.42 -8.68
CA ALA A 343 8.55 -28.71 -8.55
C ALA A 343 10.07 -28.59 -8.77
N ASN A 344 10.48 -27.71 -9.68
CA ASN A 344 11.88 -27.39 -9.96
C ASN A 344 12.10 -25.88 -9.71
N PRO A 345 12.58 -25.51 -8.51
CA PRO A 345 12.78 -24.12 -8.16
C PRO A 345 13.78 -23.40 -9.07
N ILE A 346 13.45 -22.17 -9.45
CA ILE A 346 14.36 -21.24 -10.13
C ILE A 346 14.22 -19.86 -9.47
N ASN A 347 15.23 -19.01 -9.67
CA ASN A 347 15.27 -17.67 -9.08
C ASN A 347 14.03 -16.85 -9.44
N PHE A 348 13.60 -16.01 -8.49
CA PHE A 348 12.69 -14.91 -8.78
C PHE A 348 13.48 -13.84 -9.55
N VAL A 349 12.84 -13.19 -10.51
CA VAL A 349 13.50 -12.24 -11.40
C VAL A 349 12.69 -10.96 -11.50
N ILE A 350 13.37 -9.83 -11.43
CA ILE A 350 12.83 -8.50 -11.69
C ILE A 350 13.42 -8.03 -13.02
N GLY A 351 12.54 -7.59 -13.93
CA GLY A 351 12.87 -7.10 -15.27
C GLY A 351 12.88 -8.16 -16.37
N GLN A 352 12.66 -9.44 -16.05
CA GLN A 352 12.66 -10.54 -17.04
C GLN A 352 11.81 -11.72 -16.55
N ASP A 353 11.35 -12.56 -17.49
CA ASP A 353 10.45 -13.68 -17.17
C ASP A 353 11.13 -15.00 -16.75
N LEU A 354 12.45 -15.08 -16.93
CA LEU A 354 13.31 -16.18 -16.51
C LEU A 354 14.68 -15.65 -16.07
N PRO A 355 15.42 -16.40 -15.24
CA PRO A 355 16.84 -16.14 -15.02
C PRO A 355 17.60 -16.32 -16.34
N THR A 356 18.63 -15.50 -16.55
CA THR A 356 19.29 -15.41 -17.87
C THR A 356 19.92 -16.73 -18.31
N ASP A 357 20.45 -17.49 -17.35
CA ASP A 357 21.09 -18.78 -17.57
C ASP A 357 20.11 -19.91 -17.92
N LYS A 358 18.79 -19.67 -17.83
CA LYS A 358 17.77 -20.69 -18.13
C LYS A 358 17.32 -20.68 -19.57
N TYR A 359 17.50 -19.58 -20.31
CA TYR A 359 17.07 -19.52 -21.68
C TYR A 359 17.77 -20.56 -22.56
N THR A 360 16.98 -21.19 -23.43
CA THR A 360 17.45 -22.16 -24.42
C THR A 360 17.19 -21.64 -25.83
N THR A 361 17.92 -22.18 -26.80
CA THR A 361 17.65 -21.95 -28.23
C THR A 361 16.81 -23.07 -28.85
N THR A 362 16.45 -24.08 -28.06
CA THR A 362 15.54 -25.16 -28.43
C THR A 362 14.12 -24.78 -28.08
N GLN A 363 13.15 -25.23 -28.87
CA GLN A 363 11.74 -24.92 -28.64
C GLN A 363 11.17 -25.76 -27.49
N ASP A 364 11.51 -25.37 -26.26
CA ASP A 364 11.03 -25.90 -25.00
C ASP A 364 10.46 -24.76 -24.12
N ASP A 365 10.05 -25.06 -22.89
CA ASP A 365 9.49 -24.09 -21.93
C ASP A 365 10.40 -22.87 -21.66
N PHE A 366 11.70 -22.99 -21.94
CA PHE A 366 12.69 -21.93 -21.74
C PHE A 366 13.18 -21.31 -23.06
N TYR A 367 12.50 -21.57 -24.17
CA TYR A 367 12.88 -21.04 -25.47
C TYR A 367 12.97 -19.51 -25.46
N VAL A 368 14.12 -18.98 -25.87
CA VAL A 368 14.45 -17.55 -25.82
C VAL A 368 13.56 -16.68 -26.72
N ASN A 369 13.04 -17.22 -27.82
CA ASN A 369 12.17 -16.47 -28.72
C ASN A 369 10.79 -16.15 -28.09
N TRP A 370 10.41 -16.85 -27.03
CA TRP A 370 9.19 -16.58 -26.26
C TRP A 370 9.48 -15.72 -25.02
N GLY A 371 10.72 -15.25 -24.87
CA GLY A 371 11.13 -14.48 -23.71
C GLY A 371 10.68 -13.03 -23.74
N GLY A 372 10.29 -12.59 -22.56
CA GLY A 372 9.87 -11.27 -22.18
C GLY A 372 10.81 -10.61 -21.19
N PHE A 373 11.02 -9.32 -21.38
CA PHE A 373 11.78 -8.47 -20.47
C PHE A 373 11.22 -7.05 -20.45
N TRP A 374 11.41 -6.37 -19.31
CA TRP A 374 11.04 -4.97 -19.11
C TRP A 374 11.94 -4.03 -19.90
N THR A 375 11.34 -3.00 -20.48
CA THR A 375 12.08 -1.84 -20.99
C THR A 375 11.51 -0.58 -20.36
N GLY A 376 12.38 0.18 -19.69
CA GLY A 376 12.00 1.34 -18.89
C GLY A 376 12.49 1.23 -17.46
N ASP A 377 11.86 1.98 -16.57
CA ASP A 377 12.31 2.13 -15.18
C ASP A 377 11.36 1.39 -14.22
N LEU A 378 11.93 0.70 -13.23
CA LEU A 378 11.19 0.11 -12.10
C LEU A 378 11.73 0.69 -10.80
N ASP A 379 10.85 0.78 -9.81
CA ASP A 379 11.14 1.26 -8.47
C ASP A 379 10.19 0.60 -7.45
N ASP A 380 10.58 0.61 -6.17
CA ASP A 380 9.77 0.21 -5.02
C ASP A 380 9.00 -1.13 -5.23
N VAL A 381 9.71 -2.17 -5.71
CA VAL A 381 9.12 -3.51 -5.91
C VAL A 381 8.89 -4.16 -4.55
N MET A 382 7.64 -4.44 -4.21
CA MET A 382 7.22 -5.08 -2.97
C MET A 382 6.49 -6.40 -3.26
N PHE A 383 6.81 -7.43 -2.46
CA PHE A 383 6.20 -8.75 -2.55
C PHE A 383 5.62 -9.15 -1.20
N TYR A 384 4.33 -9.47 -1.19
CA TYR A 384 3.61 -9.99 -0.03
C TYR A 384 3.17 -11.44 -0.21
N ASN A 385 3.17 -12.23 0.86
CA ASN A 385 2.64 -13.61 0.88
C ASN A 385 1.15 -13.70 1.24
N ILE A 386 0.40 -12.61 1.03
CA ILE A 386 -1.05 -12.52 1.19
C ILE A 386 -1.63 -11.72 0.03
N ALA A 387 -2.93 -11.88 -0.23
CA ALA A 387 -3.68 -10.92 -1.02
C ALA A 387 -3.97 -9.68 -0.14
N LEU A 388 -3.39 -8.53 -0.51
CA LEU A 388 -3.65 -7.26 0.15
C LEU A 388 -5.09 -6.81 -0.14
N THR A 389 -5.67 -6.12 0.84
CA THR A 389 -6.96 -5.45 0.69
C THR A 389 -6.81 -4.13 -0.06
N GLY A 390 -7.88 -3.67 -0.70
CA GLY A 390 -7.89 -2.37 -1.39
C GLY A 390 -7.41 -1.19 -0.52
N PRO A 391 -7.85 -1.05 0.75
CA PRO A 391 -7.31 -0.04 1.66
C PRO A 391 -5.79 -0.15 1.89
N GLN A 392 -5.25 -1.36 2.01
CA GLN A 392 -3.80 -1.56 2.16
C GLN A 392 -3.05 -1.11 0.90
N VAL A 393 -3.54 -1.47 -0.29
CA VAL A 393 -2.97 -1.02 -1.57
C VAL A 393 -3.01 0.51 -1.69
N LYS A 394 -4.14 1.15 -1.33
CA LYS A 394 -4.26 2.60 -1.34
C LYS A 394 -3.31 3.28 -0.36
N SER A 395 -3.09 2.69 0.81
CA SER A 395 -2.11 3.18 1.78
C SER A 395 -0.68 3.09 1.26
N ILE A 396 -0.29 1.97 0.62
CA ILE A 396 1.04 1.84 -0.01
C ILE A 396 1.25 2.95 -1.05
N TYR A 397 0.29 3.12 -1.96
CA TYR A 397 0.34 4.19 -2.96
C TYR A 397 0.48 5.58 -2.31
N THR A 398 -0.33 5.86 -1.28
CA THR A 398 -0.32 7.17 -0.60
C THR A 398 1.01 7.44 0.10
N ASN A 399 1.58 6.42 0.74
CA ASN A 399 2.87 6.51 1.41
C ASN A 399 4.03 6.71 0.42
N GLN A 400 3.89 6.20 -0.81
CA GLN A 400 4.95 6.21 -1.81
C GLN A 400 4.81 7.32 -2.86
N LYS A 401 3.64 7.93 -3.07
CA LYS A 401 3.46 8.96 -4.12
C LYS A 401 4.02 10.34 -3.78
N THR A 402 4.62 10.50 -2.60
CA THR A 402 5.20 11.76 -2.10
C THR A 402 6.64 11.53 -1.66
N GLU A 403 7.44 12.61 -1.75
CA GLU A 403 8.92 12.53 -1.64
C GLU A 403 9.45 11.99 -0.31
#